data_AF-A0A919THE4-F1
#
_entry.id   AF-A0A919THE4-F1
#
_cell.length_a   1.000
_cell.length_b   1.000
_cell.length_c   1.000
_cell.angle_alpha   90.00
_cell.angle_beta   90.00
_cell.angle_gamma   90.00
#
_symmetry.space_group_name_H-M   'P 1'
#
loop_
_entity.id
_entity.type
_entity.pdbx_description
1 polymer ?
#
loop_
_entity_poly.entity_id
_entity_poly.type
_entity_poly.pdbx_seq_one_letter_code
_entity_poly.pdbx_strand_id
1 'polypeptide(L)'
;MRADAQENHDRVLRVAAQAFERDGTGTSLKAIAREAGVGIGTVYRRFPTREALVEAVYRQEVDRLCASASSGTLRAWMERFVDFMATKRGLGETLRAALTSPEEKQQTRDQLRSAIASLLASDPSVRPGIDPNDLLMSLGGITLIAAEERQRELASRLLDLLTEGLQE
;
A
#
# COMPACT_ATOMS: atom_id res chain seq x y z
N MET A 1 -5.67 -28.21 2.89
CA MET A 1 -6.95 -27.47 2.87
C MET A 1 -6.90 -26.07 3.48
N ARG A 2 -6.36 -25.83 4.69
CA ARG A 2 -6.22 -24.44 5.20
C ARG A 2 -5.15 -23.62 4.46
N ALA A 3 -4.01 -24.23 4.16
CA ALA A 3 -2.95 -23.61 3.36
C ALA A 3 -3.45 -23.21 1.96
N ASP A 4 -4.09 -24.13 1.24
CA ASP A 4 -4.66 -23.86 -0.09
C ASP A 4 -5.71 -22.75 -0.08
N ALA A 5 -6.53 -22.66 0.98
CA ALA A 5 -7.53 -21.61 1.14
C ALA A 5 -6.88 -20.24 1.38
N GLN A 6 -5.83 -20.18 2.20
CA GLN A 6 -5.07 -18.96 2.45
C GLN A 6 -4.29 -18.51 1.21
N GLU A 7 -3.63 -19.43 0.51
CA GLU A 7 -2.90 -19.12 -0.71
C GLU A 7 -3.83 -18.61 -1.82
N ASN A 8 -5.02 -19.23 -1.96
CA ASN A 8 -6.04 -18.73 -2.89
C ASN A 8 -6.52 -17.33 -2.49
N HIS A 9 -6.68 -17.05 -1.19
CA HIS A 9 -7.06 -15.73 -0.69
C HIS A 9 -6.00 -14.68 -1.03
N ASP A 10 -4.74 -14.96 -0.73
CA ASP A 10 -3.63 -14.06 -1.00
C ASP A 10 -3.41 -13.82 -2.50
N ARG A 11 -3.64 -14.86 -3.32
CA ARG A 11 -3.58 -14.76 -4.78
C ARG A 11 -4.68 -13.86 -5.33
N VAL A 12 -5.92 -14.00 -4.84
CA VAL A 12 -7.04 -13.13 -5.26
C VAL A 12 -6.75 -11.68 -4.92
N LEU A 13 -6.28 -11.40 -3.70
CA LEU A 13 -5.98 -10.02 -3.29
C LEU A 13 -4.83 -9.41 -4.09
N ARG A 14 -3.78 -10.19 -4.40
CA ARG A 14 -2.66 -9.73 -5.24
C ARG A 14 -3.12 -9.39 -6.67
N VAL A 15 -3.93 -10.25 -7.28
CA VAL A 15 -4.49 -10.00 -8.62
C VAL A 15 -5.43 -8.80 -8.60
N ALA A 16 -6.26 -8.67 -7.55
CA ALA A 16 -7.14 -7.53 -7.39
C ALA A 16 -6.36 -6.21 -7.27
N ALA A 17 -5.28 -6.18 -6.47
CA ALA A 17 -4.41 -5.00 -6.34
C ALA A 17 -3.86 -4.54 -7.70
N GLN A 18 -3.32 -5.46 -8.49
CA GLN A 18 -2.77 -5.19 -9.83
C GLN A 18 -3.86 -4.70 -10.81
N ALA A 19 -5.04 -5.34 -10.78
CA ALA A 19 -6.15 -4.94 -11.62
C ALA A 19 -6.68 -3.54 -11.25
N PHE A 20 -6.75 -3.22 -9.96
CA PHE A 20 -7.21 -1.91 -9.49
C PHE A 20 -6.19 -0.79 -9.73
N GLU A 21 -4.89 -1.08 -9.69
CA GLU A 21 -3.87 -0.10 -10.08
C GLU A 21 -3.97 0.26 -11.56
N ARG A 22 -4.17 -0.74 -12.43
CA ARG A 22 -4.21 -0.56 -13.90
C ARG A 22 -5.53 0.04 -14.40
N ASP A 23 -6.66 -0.52 -13.95
CA ASP A 23 -7.99 -0.25 -14.53
C ASP A 23 -8.91 0.51 -13.57
N GLY A 24 -8.41 0.90 -12.39
CA GLY A 24 -9.24 1.39 -11.29
C GLY A 24 -10.24 0.33 -10.80
N THR A 25 -11.26 0.74 -10.05
CA THR A 25 -12.30 -0.17 -9.55
C THR A 25 -13.33 -0.60 -10.61
N GLY A 26 -13.09 -0.32 -11.90
CA GLY A 26 -13.96 -0.74 -13.01
C GLY A 26 -13.92 -2.25 -13.30
N THR A 27 -12.84 -2.94 -12.94
CA THR A 27 -12.68 -4.38 -13.18
C THR A 27 -13.72 -5.22 -12.43
N SER A 28 -14.32 -6.23 -13.05
CA SER A 28 -15.31 -7.11 -12.40
C SER A 28 -14.67 -8.17 -11.49
N LEU A 29 -15.37 -8.57 -10.41
CA LEU A 29 -14.97 -9.71 -9.56
C LEU A 29 -14.79 -10.99 -10.37
N LYS A 30 -15.58 -11.18 -11.44
CA LYS A 30 -15.45 -12.31 -12.37
C LYS A 30 -14.12 -12.30 -13.13
N ALA A 31 -13.68 -11.13 -13.59
CA ALA A 31 -12.38 -10.98 -14.25
C ALA A 31 -11.23 -11.27 -13.27
N ILE A 32 -11.30 -10.73 -12.05
CA ILE A 32 -10.33 -10.98 -10.97
C ILE A 32 -10.27 -12.47 -10.62
N ALA A 33 -11.42 -13.13 -10.46
CA ALA A 33 -11.49 -14.56 -10.16
C ALA A 33 -10.83 -15.40 -11.26
N ARG A 34 -11.11 -15.07 -12.53
CA ARG A 34 -10.53 -15.74 -13.70
C ARG A 34 -9.01 -15.58 -13.73
N GLU A 35 -8.52 -14.35 -13.55
CA GLU A 35 -7.07 -14.06 -13.56
C GLU A 35 -6.35 -14.69 -12.36
N ALA A 36 -7.00 -14.75 -11.20
CA ALA A 36 -6.51 -15.46 -10.03
C ALA A 36 -6.67 -16.98 -10.12
N GLY A 37 -7.24 -17.54 -11.20
CA GLY A 37 -7.44 -18.99 -11.34
C GLY A 37 -8.29 -19.61 -10.24
N VAL A 38 -9.26 -18.86 -9.69
CA VAL A 38 -10.18 -19.35 -8.65
C VAL A 38 -11.63 -19.31 -9.12
N GLY A 39 -12.46 -20.20 -8.59
CA GLY A 39 -13.90 -20.17 -8.85
C GLY A 39 -14.54 -18.88 -8.32
N ILE A 40 -15.41 -18.26 -9.13
CA ILE A 40 -16.12 -17.02 -8.77
C ILE A 40 -16.95 -17.16 -7.48
N GLY A 41 -17.52 -18.33 -7.20
CA GLY A 41 -18.22 -18.62 -5.95
C GLY A 41 -17.32 -18.54 -4.72
N THR A 42 -16.03 -18.87 -4.85
CA THR A 42 -15.04 -18.71 -3.78
C THR A 42 -14.77 -17.23 -3.49
N VAL A 43 -14.69 -16.40 -4.53
CA VAL A 43 -14.51 -14.95 -4.39
C VAL A 43 -15.73 -14.32 -3.72
N TYR A 44 -16.95 -14.57 -4.22
CA TYR A 44 -18.18 -14.00 -3.63
C TYR A 44 -18.41 -14.43 -2.18
N ARG A 45 -18.08 -15.67 -1.81
CA ARG A 45 -18.20 -16.12 -0.41
C ARG A 45 -17.24 -15.39 0.52
N ARG A 46 -16.06 -14.99 0.03
CA ARG A 46 -15.04 -14.30 0.84
C ARG A 46 -15.18 -12.78 0.80
N PHE A 47 -15.63 -12.26 -0.33
CA PHE A 47 -15.80 -10.84 -0.62
C PHE A 47 -17.20 -10.66 -1.25
N PRO A 48 -18.25 -10.57 -0.41
CA PRO A 48 -19.63 -10.51 -0.89
C PRO A 48 -19.92 -9.23 -1.67
N THR A 49 -19.16 -8.16 -1.40
CA THR A 49 -19.27 -6.88 -2.08
C THR A 49 -17.93 -6.45 -2.67
N ARG A 50 -17.97 -5.49 -3.59
CA ARG A 50 -16.76 -4.89 -4.16
C ARG A 50 -15.99 -4.11 -3.09
N GLU A 51 -16.70 -3.42 -2.21
CA GLU A 51 -16.17 -2.67 -1.08
C GLU A 51 -15.39 -3.60 -0.15
N ALA A 52 -15.92 -4.79 0.15
CA ALA A 52 -15.23 -5.79 0.97
C ALA A 52 -13.92 -6.28 0.31
N LEU A 53 -13.90 -6.44 -1.02
CA LEU A 53 -12.67 -6.79 -1.73
C LEU A 53 -11.66 -5.62 -1.71
N VAL A 54 -12.11 -4.40 -1.95
CA VAL A 54 -11.28 -3.20 -1.96
C VAL A 54 -10.67 -2.95 -0.58
N GLU A 55 -11.46 -3.08 0.49
CA GLU A 55 -10.98 -2.97 1.86
C GLU A 55 -9.93 -4.05 2.17
N ALA A 56 -10.20 -5.31 1.80
CA ALA A 56 -9.26 -6.39 2.04
C ALA A 56 -7.95 -6.24 1.26
N VAL A 57 -8.00 -5.73 0.03
CA VAL A 57 -6.80 -5.36 -0.75
C VAL A 57 -6.03 -4.27 -0.01
N TYR A 58 -6.70 -3.19 0.39
CA TYR A 58 -6.05 -2.11 1.12
C TYR A 58 -5.36 -2.58 2.41
N ARG A 59 -6.05 -3.40 3.22
CA ARG A 59 -5.50 -3.96 4.47
C ARG A 59 -4.28 -4.83 4.19
N GLN A 60 -4.34 -5.71 3.19
CA GLN A 60 -3.20 -6.56 2.83
C GLN A 60 -2.00 -5.72 2.35
N GLU A 61 -2.22 -4.65 1.59
CA GLU A 61 -1.13 -3.79 1.13
C GLU A 61 -0.49 -3.01 2.29
N VAL A 62 -1.29 -2.55 3.27
CA VAL A 62 -0.77 -1.97 4.52
C VAL A 62 0.09 -2.98 5.29
N ASP A 63 -0.40 -4.21 5.46
CA ASP A 63 0.32 -5.25 6.19
C ASP A 63 1.63 -5.62 5.49
N ARG A 64 1.62 -5.76 4.16
CA ARG A 64 2.83 -6.02 3.34
C ARG A 64 3.85 -4.89 3.47
N LEU A 65 3.41 -3.65 3.38
CA LEU A 65 4.29 -2.49 3.50
C LEU A 65 4.91 -2.42 4.90
N CYS A 66 4.12 -2.62 5.96
CA CYS A 66 4.63 -2.63 7.33
C CYS A 66 5.61 -3.80 7.57
N ALA A 67 5.29 -5.00 7.08
CA ALA A 67 6.18 -6.16 7.20
C ALA A 67 7.52 -5.96 6.50
N SER A 68 7.54 -5.24 5.37
CA SER A 68 8.77 -4.98 4.61
C SER A 68 9.80 -4.13 5.36
N ALA A 69 9.39 -3.39 6.40
CA ALA A 69 10.30 -2.61 7.22
C ALA A 69 11.28 -3.47 8.04
N SER A 70 10.91 -4.71 8.36
CA SER A 70 11.72 -5.60 9.22
C SER A 70 12.99 -6.15 8.56
N SER A 71 13.08 -6.08 7.22
CA SER A 71 14.15 -6.74 6.44
C SER A 71 14.66 -5.88 5.29
N GLY A 72 14.20 -4.63 5.17
CA GLY A 72 14.53 -3.71 4.10
C GLY A 72 15.35 -2.52 4.56
N THR A 73 15.83 -1.73 3.59
CA THR A 73 16.39 -0.40 3.86
C THR A 73 15.27 0.63 3.88
N LEU A 74 15.53 1.80 4.50
CA LEU A 74 14.59 2.91 4.49
C LEU A 74 14.21 3.30 3.05
N ARG A 75 15.19 3.37 2.14
CA ARG A 75 14.96 3.71 0.74
C ARG A 75 14.06 2.71 0.02
N ALA A 76 14.35 1.41 0.15
CA ALA A 76 13.52 0.38 -0.48
C ALA A 76 12.09 0.38 0.08
N TRP A 77 11.92 0.72 1.36
CA TRP A 77 10.60 0.88 1.97
C TRP A 77 9.86 2.10 1.42
N MET A 78 10.53 3.24 1.22
CA MET A 78 9.93 4.43 0.60
C MET A 78 9.43 4.15 -0.83
N GLU A 79 10.15 3.36 -1.62
CA GLU A 79 9.71 2.94 -2.96
C GLU A 79 8.43 2.11 -2.88
N ARG A 80 8.37 1.14 -1.96
CA ARG A 80 7.14 0.35 -1.71
C ARG A 80 5.99 1.22 -1.22
N PHE A 81 6.27 2.28 -0.47
CA PHE A 81 5.25 3.25 -0.07
C PHE A 81 4.66 4.00 -1.29
N VAL A 82 5.49 4.33 -2.29
CA VAL A 82 5.02 4.93 -3.55
C VAL A 82 4.08 3.97 -4.29
N ASP A 83 4.45 2.70 -4.41
CA ASP A 83 3.61 1.67 -5.03
C ASP A 83 2.28 1.50 -4.28
N PHE A 84 2.33 1.41 -2.94
CA PHE A 84 1.16 1.37 -2.09
C PHE A 84 0.22 2.56 -2.33
N MET A 85 0.77 3.77 -2.44
CA MET A 85 -0.01 4.97 -2.72
C MET A 85 -0.62 4.98 -4.12
N ALA A 86 0.06 4.39 -5.12
CA ALA A 86 -0.50 4.19 -6.45
C ALA A 86 -1.69 3.23 -6.43
N THR A 87 -1.54 2.07 -5.78
CA THR A 87 -2.64 1.10 -5.59
C THR A 87 -3.81 1.75 -4.85
N LYS A 88 -3.55 2.41 -3.70
CA LYS A 88 -4.56 3.11 -2.91
C LYS A 88 -5.35 4.13 -3.74
N ARG A 89 -4.68 4.85 -4.65
CA ARG A 89 -5.34 5.79 -5.56
C ARG A 89 -6.23 5.08 -6.57
N GLY A 90 -5.79 3.94 -7.13
CA GLY A 90 -6.60 3.10 -8.02
C GLY A 90 -7.87 2.55 -7.36
N LEU A 91 -7.85 2.32 -6.04
CA LEU A 91 -9.04 1.94 -5.26
C LEU A 91 -10.06 3.09 -5.11
N GLY A 92 -9.62 4.35 -5.25
CA GLY A 92 -10.46 5.53 -5.46
C GLY A 92 -11.63 5.72 -4.50
N GLU A 93 -12.79 6.11 -5.05
CA GLU A 93 -14.03 6.34 -4.29
C GLU A 93 -14.55 5.08 -3.59
N THR A 94 -14.33 3.89 -4.15
CA THR A 94 -14.77 2.65 -3.52
C THR A 94 -14.06 2.42 -2.19
N LEU A 95 -12.77 2.77 -2.09
CA LEU A 95 -12.06 2.73 -0.81
C LEU A 95 -12.57 3.79 0.15
N ARG A 96 -12.90 5.00 -0.33
CA ARG A 96 -13.49 6.06 0.52
C ARG A 96 -14.83 5.63 1.09
N ALA A 97 -15.64 4.92 0.32
CA ALA A 97 -16.92 4.36 0.75
C ALA A 97 -16.75 3.19 1.73
N ALA A 98 -15.67 2.40 1.60
CA ALA A 98 -15.38 1.29 2.51
C ALA A 98 -14.78 1.77 3.86
N LEU A 99 -13.78 2.66 3.82
CA LEU A 99 -13.08 3.18 5.00
C LEU A 99 -13.75 4.43 5.57
N THR A 100 -14.89 4.22 6.22
CA THR A 100 -15.69 5.31 6.80
C THR A 100 -15.22 5.73 8.19
N SER A 101 -14.59 4.84 8.96
CA SER A 101 -14.18 5.10 10.35
C SER A 101 -12.88 5.94 10.42
N PRO A 102 -12.87 7.03 11.22
CA PRO A 102 -11.64 7.75 11.56
C PRO A 102 -10.60 6.88 12.25
N GLU A 103 -11.03 5.95 13.12
CA GLU A 103 -10.16 5.05 13.87
C GLU A 103 -9.36 4.13 12.93
N GLU A 104 -9.98 3.61 11.87
CA GLU A 104 -9.29 2.75 10.89
C GLU A 104 -8.19 3.48 10.12
N LYS A 105 -8.45 4.75 9.77
CA LYS A 105 -7.48 5.63 9.12
C LYS A 105 -6.33 5.93 10.07
N GLN A 106 -6.64 6.23 11.33
CA GLN A 106 -5.63 6.50 12.36
C GLN A 106 -4.76 5.25 12.61
N GLN A 107 -5.38 4.08 12.73
CA GLN A 107 -4.67 2.81 12.88
C GLN A 107 -3.66 2.57 11.74
N THR A 108 -4.07 2.82 10.49
CA THR A 108 -3.14 2.68 9.35
C THR A 108 -1.97 3.65 9.48
N ARG A 109 -2.23 4.92 9.84
CA ARG A 109 -1.17 5.92 10.02
C ARG A 109 -0.20 5.52 11.13
N ASP A 110 -0.70 4.99 12.24
CA ASP A 110 0.11 4.55 13.37
C ASP A 110 1.01 3.36 12.98
N GLN A 111 0.49 2.41 12.20
CA GLN A 111 1.27 1.29 11.68
C GLN A 111 2.41 1.75 10.76
N LEU A 112 2.11 2.64 9.81
CA LEU A 112 3.12 3.19 8.88
C LEU A 112 4.17 4.02 9.62
N ARG A 113 3.76 4.83 10.61
CA ARG A 113 4.68 5.58 11.47
C ARG A 113 5.61 4.65 12.24
N SER A 114 5.08 3.56 12.79
CA SER A 114 5.88 2.56 13.53
C SER A 114 6.90 1.85 12.62
N ALA A 115 6.52 1.56 11.37
CA ALA A 115 7.42 0.98 10.37
C ALA A 115 8.59 1.93 10.06
N ILE A 116 8.30 3.21 9.81
CA ILE A 116 9.32 4.25 9.61
C ILE A 116 10.24 4.38 10.83
N ALA A 117 9.67 4.46 12.03
CA ALA A 117 10.44 4.57 13.27
C ALA A 117 11.44 3.42 13.44
N SER A 118 11.02 2.20 13.08
CA SER A 118 11.88 1.01 13.15
C SER A 118 13.03 1.08 12.14
N LEU A 119 12.76 1.53 10.92
CA LEU A 119 13.78 1.71 9.87
C LEU A 119 14.80 2.80 10.23
N LEU A 120 14.33 3.94 10.73
CA LEU A 120 15.19 5.03 11.19
C LEU A 120 16.09 4.56 12.34
N ALA A 121 15.55 3.79 13.29
CA ALA A 121 16.33 3.27 14.42
C ALA A 121 17.38 2.22 14.02
N SER A 122 17.16 1.52 12.90
CA SER A 122 18.08 0.49 12.40
C SER A 122 19.18 1.02 11.49
N ASP A 123 19.05 2.27 11.01
CA ASP A 123 19.93 2.84 9.99
C ASP A 123 20.85 3.93 10.60
N PRO A 124 22.11 3.59 10.93
CA PRO A 124 23.00 4.52 11.61
C PRO A 124 23.50 5.67 10.71
N SER A 125 23.27 5.63 9.40
CA SER A 125 23.68 6.73 8.51
C SER A 125 22.65 7.86 8.45
N VAL A 126 21.44 7.63 8.98
CA VAL A 126 20.41 8.67 9.07
C VAL A 126 20.68 9.59 10.25
N ARG A 127 20.67 10.90 10.00
CA ARG A 127 20.88 11.92 11.04
C ARG A 127 19.86 11.79 12.19
N PRO A 128 20.25 12.10 13.44
CA PRO A 128 19.33 12.04 14.57
C PRO A 128 18.23 13.11 14.49
N GLY A 129 17.12 12.87 15.19
CA GLY A 129 16.04 13.85 15.36
C GLY A 129 15.00 13.90 14.25
N ILE A 130 15.00 12.93 13.32
CA ILE A 130 13.93 12.78 12.32
C ILE A 130 12.67 12.26 12.99
N ASP A 131 11.58 13.03 12.95
CA ASP A 131 10.26 12.55 13.37
C ASP A 131 9.69 11.59 12.31
N PRO A 132 9.33 10.34 12.67
CA PRO A 132 8.71 9.39 11.75
C PRO A 132 7.42 9.91 11.10
N ASN A 133 6.65 10.75 11.79
CA ASN A 133 5.45 11.36 11.25
C ASN A 133 5.77 12.42 10.18
N ASP A 134 6.82 13.22 10.37
CA ASP A 134 7.24 14.20 9.36
C ASP A 134 7.63 13.49 8.07
N LEU A 135 8.40 12.41 8.18
CA LEU A 135 8.77 11.60 7.03
C LEU A 135 7.54 10.98 6.35
N LEU A 136 6.58 10.48 7.12
CA LEU A 136 5.31 9.98 6.58
C LEU A 136 4.54 11.06 5.81
N MET A 137 4.49 12.29 6.33
CA MET A 137 3.84 13.43 5.66
C MET A 137 4.58 13.84 4.39
N SER A 138 5.93 13.86 4.41
CA SER A 138 6.74 14.14 3.23
C SER A 138 6.49 13.12 2.11
N LEU A 139 6.47 11.82 2.43
CA LEU A 139 6.16 10.77 1.46
C LEU A 139 4.73 10.89 0.91
N GLY A 140 3.76 11.23 1.77
CA GLY A 140 2.40 11.55 1.35
C GLY A 140 2.34 12.71 0.36
N GLY A 141 3.08 13.79 0.62
CA GLY A 141 3.20 14.93 -0.29
C GLY A 141 3.85 14.59 -1.62
N ILE A 142 4.99 13.88 -1.60
CA ILE A 142 5.71 13.43 -2.81
C ILE A 142 4.80 12.59 -3.70
N THR A 143 4.11 11.61 -3.11
CA THR A 143 3.21 10.72 -3.87
C THR A 143 1.98 11.43 -4.41
N LEU A 144 1.50 12.48 -3.73
CA LEU A 144 0.43 13.35 -4.23
C LEU A 144 0.90 14.13 -5.47
N ILE A 145 1.99 14.88 -5.34
CA ILE A 145 2.54 15.74 -6.41
C ILE A 145 2.94 14.93 -7.63
N ALA A 146 3.67 13.82 -7.46
CA ALA A 146 4.11 12.99 -8.58
C ALA A 146 2.94 12.45 -9.43
N ALA A 147 1.78 12.25 -8.81
CA ALA A 147 0.60 11.80 -9.52
C ALA A 147 -0.16 12.91 -10.23
N GLU A 148 -0.23 14.09 -9.63
CA GLU A 148 -0.80 15.29 -10.28
C GLU A 148 -0.01 15.64 -11.54
N GLU A 149 1.32 15.56 -11.46
CA GLU A 149 2.23 15.79 -12.60
C GLU A 149 2.26 14.64 -13.62
N ARG A 150 1.61 13.51 -13.33
CA ARG A 150 1.62 12.27 -14.13
C ARG A 150 3.04 11.80 -14.50
N GLN A 151 4.00 12.02 -13.61
CA GLN A 151 5.41 11.67 -13.79
C GLN A 151 5.85 10.71 -12.69
N ARG A 152 5.89 9.41 -13.00
CA ARG A 152 6.26 8.38 -12.01
C ARG A 152 7.71 8.56 -11.56
N GLU A 153 8.59 8.98 -12.47
CA GLU A 153 10.00 9.23 -12.21
C GLU A 153 10.21 10.43 -11.28
N LEU A 154 9.24 11.35 -11.18
CA LEU A 154 9.31 12.47 -10.24
C LEU A 154 9.32 11.97 -8.79
N ALA A 155 8.52 10.95 -8.45
CA ALA A 155 8.53 10.37 -7.11
C ALA A 155 9.93 9.84 -6.76
N SER A 156 10.56 9.07 -7.64
CA SER A 156 11.92 8.54 -7.40
C SER A 156 12.94 9.65 -7.17
N ARG A 157 12.95 10.68 -8.03
CA ARG A 157 13.89 11.81 -7.89
C ARG A 157 13.68 12.58 -6.59
N LEU A 158 12.42 12.78 -6.17
CA LEU A 158 12.12 13.44 -4.90
C LEU A 158 12.48 12.55 -3.69
N LEU A 159 12.35 11.23 -3.81
CA LEU A 159 12.85 10.28 -2.80
C LEU A 159 14.38 10.28 -2.72
N ASP A 160 15.09 10.43 -3.85
CA ASP A 160 16.55 10.55 -3.88
C ASP A 160 16.99 11.79 -3.06
N LEU A 161 16.42 12.96 -3.39
CA LEU A 161 16.69 14.22 -2.67
C LEU A 161 16.34 14.13 -1.19
N LEU A 162 15.21 13.50 -0.85
CA LEU A 162 14.81 13.29 0.53
C LEU A 162 15.81 12.39 1.25
N THR A 163 16.22 11.28 0.63
CA THR A 163 17.15 10.31 1.22
C THR A 163 18.53 10.93 1.45
N GLU A 164 19.05 11.69 0.47
CA GLU A 164 20.28 12.48 0.61
C GLU A 164 20.17 13.46 1.77
N GLY A 165 19.04 14.17 1.85
CA GLY A 165 18.77 15.10 2.94
C GLY A 165 18.55 14.46 4.31
N LEU A 166 18.47 13.13 4.43
CA LEU A 166 18.39 12.40 5.70
C LEU A 166 19.76 11.92 6.20
N GLN A 167 20.79 11.91 5.34
CA GLN A 167 22.14 11.50 5.73
C GLN A 167 22.85 12.61 6.53
N GLU A 168 23.88 12.23 7.29
CA GLU A 168 24.87 13.17 7.84
C GLU A 168 25.84 13.73 6.79
#